data_AF-A0A8S2XK72-F1
#
_entry.id   AF-A0A8S2XK72-F1
#
_cell.length_a   1.000
_cell.length_b   1.000
_cell.length_c   1.000
_cell.angle_alpha   90.00
_cell.angle_beta   90.00
_cell.angle_gamma   90.00
#
_symmetry.space_group_name_H-M   'P 1'
#
loop_
_entity.id
_entity.type
_entity.pdbx_description
1 polymer ?
#
loop_
_entity_poly.entity_id
_entity_poly.type
_entity_poly.pdbx_seq_one_letter_code
_entity_poly.pdbx_strand_id
1 'polypeptide(L)'
;RTIVYVVNNTPEPLKFQSIQQTGSRALSNKQWNVHNSLIGTGEKKALISFNRYRGIHAGKHYYFRQYLTLSDGKRATIMLKQMLLGKRFGSRLWYGIQVNHLHLLTNSSYSDYKSDLKIIDLTNGYTISYKRYKTYGCDDIEYVLYRPVEPP
;
A
#
# COMPACT_ATOMS: atom_id res chain seq x y z
N ARG A 1 -0.29 8.96 -13.57
CA ARG A 1 0.57 8.59 -12.41
C ARG A 1 -0.32 7.86 -11.42
N THR A 2 0.14 6.79 -10.78
CA THR A 2 -0.64 6.11 -9.72
C THR A 2 -0.21 6.66 -8.37
N ILE A 3 -1.19 6.94 -7.52
CA ILE A 3 -1.02 7.37 -6.13
C ILE A 3 -1.55 6.28 -5.21
N VAL A 4 -0.80 6.04 -4.13
CA VAL A 4 -1.21 5.15 -3.04
C VAL A 4 -1.68 6.02 -1.88
N TYR A 5 -2.96 5.94 -1.56
CA TYR A 5 -3.57 6.60 -0.41
C TYR A 5 -3.75 5.63 0.74
N VAL A 6 -3.65 6.17 1.95
CA VAL A 6 -3.99 5.46 3.18
C VAL A 6 -4.97 6.33 3.96
N VAL A 7 -6.06 5.70 4.40
CA VAL A 7 -7.07 6.27 5.30
C VAL A 7 -6.90 5.61 6.66
N ASN A 8 -6.68 6.42 7.69
CA ASN A 8 -6.47 5.94 9.05
C ASN A 8 -7.72 6.17 9.91
N ASN A 9 -8.57 5.15 10.05
CA ASN A 9 -9.71 5.18 10.97
C ASN A 9 -9.39 4.48 12.30
N THR A 10 -8.13 4.51 12.74
CA THR A 10 -7.71 3.97 14.04
C THR A 10 -7.47 5.08 15.06
N PRO A 11 -7.60 4.80 16.37
CA PRO A 11 -7.34 5.79 17.42
C PRO A 11 -5.91 6.34 17.42
N GLU A 12 -4.95 5.62 16.84
CA GLU A 12 -3.53 5.99 16.85
C GLU A 12 -3.02 6.42 15.47
N PRO A 13 -2.03 7.33 15.40
CA PRO A 13 -1.45 7.71 14.12
C PRO A 13 -0.63 6.57 13.51
N LEU A 14 -0.73 6.43 12.18
CA LEU A 14 0.10 5.55 11.37
C LEU A 14 1.40 6.25 10.98
N LYS A 15 2.52 5.62 11.32
CA LYS A 15 3.86 6.10 10.97
C LYS A 15 4.42 5.30 9.81
N PHE A 16 4.87 6.01 8.78
CA PHE A 16 5.60 5.44 7.67
C PHE A 16 7.07 5.31 8.03
N GLN A 17 7.53 4.05 8.10
CA GLN A 17 8.88 3.71 8.54
C GLN A 17 9.86 3.76 7.38
N SER A 18 9.52 3.04 6.30
CA SER A 18 10.40 2.92 5.15
C SER A 18 9.65 2.42 3.91
N ILE A 19 10.30 2.57 2.77
CA ILE A 19 9.90 1.92 1.53
C ILE A 19 11.09 1.17 0.94
N GLN A 20 10.82 -0.03 0.46
CA GLN A 20 11.73 -0.77 -0.39
C GLN A 20 11.20 -0.73 -1.82
N GLN A 21 11.98 -0.11 -2.70
CA GLN A 21 11.79 -0.23 -4.15
C GLN A 21 12.81 -1.24 -4.69
N THR A 22 12.31 -2.36 -5.20
CA THR A 22 13.13 -3.45 -5.73
C THR A 22 12.59 -3.93 -7.08
N GLY A 23 13.26 -4.91 -7.69
CA GLY A 23 12.84 -5.53 -8.93
C GLY A 23 13.97 -5.57 -9.94
N SER A 24 13.62 -5.71 -11.23
CA SER A 24 14.59 -5.85 -12.30
C SER A 24 15.47 -4.61 -12.50
N ARG A 25 15.05 -3.46 -11.98
CA ARG A 25 15.80 -2.21 -12.05
C ARG A 25 15.34 -1.23 -10.97
N ALA A 26 16.29 -0.45 -10.46
CA ALA A 26 15.99 0.68 -9.58
C ALA A 26 15.28 1.79 -10.37
N LEU A 27 14.28 2.39 -9.74
CA LEU A 27 13.59 3.57 -10.23
C LEU A 27 14.10 4.80 -9.49
N SER A 28 14.27 5.89 -10.23
CA SER A 28 14.69 7.20 -9.72
C SER A 28 13.53 8.00 -9.13
N ASN A 29 13.85 9.10 -8.43
CA ASN A 29 12.89 10.09 -7.90
C ASN A 29 12.00 10.75 -8.99
N LYS A 30 12.42 10.72 -10.26
CA LYS A 30 11.57 11.19 -11.39
C LYS A 30 10.46 10.18 -11.72
N GLN A 31 10.57 8.94 -11.25
CA GLN A 31 9.68 7.83 -11.57
C GLN A 31 8.78 7.43 -10.40
N TRP A 32 9.19 7.71 -9.15
CA TRP A 32 8.36 7.52 -7.98
C TRP A 32 8.79 8.47 -6.85
N ASN A 33 7.87 8.77 -5.92
CA ASN A 33 8.11 9.67 -4.78
C ASN A 33 7.36 9.20 -3.53
N VAL A 34 7.90 9.52 -2.36
CA VAL A 34 7.21 9.51 -1.05
C VAL A 34 6.62 10.90 -0.81
N HIS A 35 5.44 10.96 -0.19
CA HIS A 35 4.74 12.22 0.08
C HIS A 35 4.58 12.52 1.57
N ASN A 36 4.14 11.55 2.37
CA ASN A 36 3.84 11.76 3.79
C ASN A 36 4.53 10.68 4.65
N SER A 37 5.00 11.06 5.84
CA SER A 37 5.61 10.16 6.83
C SER A 37 4.68 9.80 7.99
N LEU A 38 3.57 10.53 8.15
CA LEU A 38 2.62 10.38 9.25
C LEU A 38 1.19 10.57 8.75
N ILE A 39 0.28 9.72 9.23
CA ILE A 39 -1.15 9.76 8.92
C ILE A 39 -1.91 9.70 10.24
N GLY A 40 -2.42 10.85 10.67
CA GLY A 40 -3.19 11.01 11.89
C GLY A 40 -4.54 10.28 11.81
N THR A 41 -5.18 10.17 12.97
CA THR A 41 -6.53 9.60 13.09
C THR A 41 -7.55 10.40 12.29
N GLY A 42 -8.39 9.70 11.53
CA GLY A 42 -9.39 10.28 10.64
C GLY A 42 -8.83 10.84 9.32
N GLU A 43 -7.51 10.80 9.09
CA GLU A 43 -6.91 11.38 7.91
C GLU A 43 -6.85 10.41 6.72
N LYS A 44 -6.99 10.99 5.51
CA LYS A 44 -6.60 10.37 4.25
C LYS A 44 -5.38 11.10 3.69
N LYS A 45 -4.27 10.39 3.51
CA LYS A 45 -3.03 10.97 2.97
C LYS A 45 -2.44 10.11 1.85
N ALA A 46 -1.82 10.79 0.88
CA ALA A 46 -1.01 10.12 -0.13
C ALA A 46 0.30 9.65 0.52
N LEU A 47 0.64 8.37 0.38
CA LEU A 47 1.87 7.82 0.94
C LEU A 47 3.01 7.87 -0.08
N ILE A 48 2.75 7.29 -1.25
CA ILE A 48 3.69 7.30 -2.37
C ILE A 48 2.96 7.55 -3.69
N SER A 49 3.74 7.84 -4.72
CA SER A 49 3.26 7.79 -6.09
C SER A 49 4.33 7.23 -7.02
N PHE A 50 3.91 6.55 -8.09
CA PHE A 50 4.83 5.99 -9.08
C PHE A 50 4.27 6.10 -10.49
N ASN A 51 5.18 6.10 -11.46
CA ASN A 51 4.87 6.10 -12.88
C ASN A 51 4.66 4.67 -13.37
N ARG A 52 3.67 4.47 -14.24
CA ARG A 52 3.32 3.17 -14.83
C ARG A 52 3.81 3.01 -16.27
N TYR A 53 4.40 4.06 -16.84
CA TYR A 53 4.86 4.15 -18.23
C TYR A 53 6.33 4.56 -18.30
N ARG A 54 6.69 5.68 -17.66
CA ARG A 54 8.06 6.21 -17.66
C ARG A 54 8.95 5.38 -16.74
N GLY A 55 10.04 4.84 -17.29
CA GLY A 55 10.98 4.00 -16.54
C GLY A 55 10.57 2.55 -16.37
N ILE A 56 9.41 2.17 -16.91
CA ILE A 56 8.86 0.84 -16.82
C ILE A 56 9.09 0.12 -18.15
N HIS A 57 9.87 -0.95 -18.12
CA HIS A 57 10.30 -1.67 -19.32
C HIS A 57 9.54 -2.98 -19.50
N ALA A 58 9.22 -3.32 -20.76
CA ALA A 58 8.47 -4.53 -21.08
C ALA A 58 9.15 -5.80 -20.52
N GLY A 59 8.36 -6.67 -19.89
CA GLY A 59 8.84 -7.92 -19.28
C GLY A 59 9.62 -7.74 -17.98
N LYS A 60 9.76 -6.51 -17.46
CA LYS A 60 10.45 -6.24 -16.19
C LYS A 60 9.46 -6.07 -15.04
N HIS A 61 9.90 -6.51 -13.86
CA HIS A 61 9.13 -6.42 -12.63
C HIS A 61 9.65 -5.31 -11.73
N TYR A 62 8.73 -4.58 -11.09
CA TYR A 62 9.05 -3.52 -10.14
C TYR A 62 8.17 -3.69 -8.92
N TYR A 63 8.77 -3.67 -7.75
CA TYR A 63 8.09 -3.86 -6.48
C TYR A 63 8.23 -2.62 -5.62
N PHE A 64 7.13 -2.24 -4.98
CA PHE A 64 7.09 -1.22 -3.94
C PHE A 64 6.53 -1.87 -2.69
N ARG A 65 7.28 -1.79 -1.58
CA ARG A 65 6.86 -2.30 -0.28
C ARG A 65 6.97 -1.17 0.74
N GLN A 66 5.83 -0.67 1.22
CA GLN A 66 5.76 0.37 2.23
C GLN A 66 5.54 -0.27 3.59
N TYR A 67 6.34 0.11 4.58
CA TYR A 67 6.21 -0.38 5.94
C TYR A 67 5.60 0.72 6.81
N LEU A 68 4.44 0.42 7.38
CA LEU A 68 3.70 1.28 8.29
C LEU A 68 3.66 0.61 9.66
N THR A 69 3.75 1.41 10.72
CA THR A 69 3.56 0.96 12.10
C THR A 69 2.48 1.77 12.77
N LEU A 70 1.69 1.11 13.61
CA LEU A 70 0.86 1.78 14.59
C LEU A 70 1.73 2.37 15.69
N SER A 71 1.32 3.53 16.21
CA SER A 71 2.06 4.21 17.27
C SER A 71 1.74 3.69 18.67
N ASP A 72 0.84 2.70 18.78
CA ASP A 72 0.31 2.12 20.03
C ASP A 72 1.29 1.20 20.79
N GLY A 73 2.55 1.13 20.35
CA GLY A 73 3.59 0.28 20.95
C GLY A 73 3.40 -1.22 20.70
N LYS A 74 2.26 -1.64 20.11
CA LYS A 74 2.03 -3.01 19.66
C LYS A 74 2.64 -3.13 18.26
N ARG A 75 3.69 -3.95 18.12
CA ARG A 75 4.54 -4.06 16.92
C ARG A 75 3.85 -4.70 15.70
N ALA A 76 2.61 -4.30 15.37
CA ALA A 76 2.01 -4.63 14.09
C ALA A 76 2.71 -3.81 13.00
N THR A 77 3.43 -4.51 12.12
CA THR A 77 3.98 -3.90 10.91
C THR A 77 3.04 -4.21 9.76
N ILE A 78 2.46 -3.17 9.19
CA ILE A 78 1.61 -3.25 8.01
C ILE A 78 2.51 -2.99 6.80
N MET A 79 2.63 -3.98 5.92
CA MET A 79 3.34 -3.86 4.65
C MET A 79 2.36 -3.72 3.50
N LEU A 80 2.29 -2.53 2.90
CA LEU A 80 1.55 -2.32 1.66
C LEU A 80 2.43 -2.71 0.48
N LYS A 81 1.91 -3.50 -0.45
CA LYS A 81 2.65 -4.04 -1.59
C LYS A 81 2.05 -3.60 -2.90
N GLN A 82 2.89 -3.19 -3.85
CA GLN A 82 2.53 -3.05 -5.25
C GLN A 82 3.58 -3.71 -6.14
N MET A 83 3.12 -4.38 -7.20
CA MET A 83 3.97 -4.95 -8.24
C MET A 83 3.53 -4.41 -9.60
N LEU A 84 4.49 -3.98 -10.41
CA LEU A 84 4.30 -3.67 -11.81
C LEU A 84 5.00 -4.73 -12.66
N LEU A 85 4.29 -5.24 -13.67
CA LEU A 85 4.89 -5.92 -14.82
C LEU A 85 4.82 -4.97 -16.01
N GLY A 86 5.97 -4.54 -16.51
CA GLY A 86 6.03 -3.69 -17.69
C GLY A 86 5.49 -4.42 -18.92
N LYS A 87 4.71 -3.69 -19.72
CA LYS A 87 4.17 -4.12 -21.01
C LYS A 87 4.78 -3.26 -22.11
N ARG A 88 4.53 -3.63 -23.37
CA ARG A 88 4.95 -2.82 -24.53
C ARG A 88 4.47 -1.37 -24.39
N PHE A 89 3.28 -1.18 -23.84
CA PHE A 89 2.74 0.11 -23.43
C PHE A 89 2.30 0.04 -21.97
N GLY A 90 2.97 0.81 -21.11
CA GLY A 90 2.62 0.91 -19.69
C GLY A 90 2.95 -0.35 -18.89
N SER A 91 2.03 -0.75 -18.02
CA SER A 91 2.23 -1.87 -17.09
C SER A 91 0.92 -2.49 -16.62
N ARG A 92 0.99 -3.78 -16.28
CA ARG A 92 -0.01 -4.43 -15.43
C ARG A 92 0.36 -4.22 -13.97
N LEU A 93 -0.62 -3.85 -13.16
CA LEU A 93 -0.45 -3.53 -11.75
C LEU A 93 -1.15 -4.59 -10.90
N TRP A 94 -0.45 -5.00 -9.85
CA TRP A 94 -0.98 -5.77 -8.75
C TRP A 94 -0.70 -5.00 -7.46
N TYR A 95 -1.58 -5.17 -6.48
CA TYR A 95 -1.44 -4.54 -5.18
C TYR A 95 -1.84 -5.54 -4.12
N GLY A 96 -1.60 -5.20 -2.87
CA GLY A 96 -1.97 -6.07 -1.77
C GLY A 96 -1.40 -5.52 -0.49
N ILE A 97 -1.53 -6.34 0.53
CA ILE A 97 -1.05 -6.03 1.87
C ILE A 97 -0.43 -7.29 2.44
N GLN A 98 0.33 -7.14 3.49
CA GLN A 98 0.79 -8.18 4.37
C GLN A 98 0.90 -7.57 5.74
N VAL A 99 0.35 -8.23 6.74
CA VAL A 99 0.48 -7.76 8.12
C VAL A 99 1.30 -8.77 8.87
N ASN A 100 2.34 -8.26 9.54
CA ASN A 100 3.19 -9.05 10.42
C ASN A 100 2.87 -8.66 11.86
N HIS A 101 2.45 -9.64 12.65
CA HIS A 101 2.37 -9.54 14.10
C HIS A 101 3.07 -10.76 14.68
N LEU A 102 4.07 -10.59 15.57
CA LEU A 102 4.80 -11.69 16.25
C LEU A 102 4.73 -13.04 15.50
N HIS A 103 5.36 -13.12 14.33
CA HIS A 103 5.49 -14.32 13.47
C HIS A 103 4.27 -14.84 12.71
N LEU A 104 3.13 -14.14 12.72
CA LEU A 104 1.97 -14.46 11.88
C LEU A 104 1.89 -13.52 10.67
N LEU A 105 1.82 -14.12 9.47
CA LEU A 105 1.59 -13.44 8.20
C LEU A 105 0.12 -13.58 7.81
N THR A 106 -0.65 -12.50 7.87
CA THR A 106 -2.02 -12.51 7.33
C THR A 106 -2.03 -11.92 5.93
N ASN A 107 -2.40 -12.77 4.96
CA ASN A 107 -2.50 -12.51 3.52
C ASN A 107 -1.20 -11.97 2.88
N SER A 108 -0.40 -12.84 2.27
CA SER A 108 0.78 -12.46 1.48
C SER A 108 0.48 -12.28 -0.01
N SER A 109 -0.75 -12.51 -0.45
CA SER A 109 -1.11 -12.56 -1.86
C SER A 109 -1.39 -11.17 -2.44
N TYR A 110 -0.98 -10.96 -3.69
CA TYR A 110 -1.40 -9.81 -4.45
C TYR A 110 -2.86 -9.98 -4.92
N SER A 111 -3.66 -8.91 -4.90
CA SER A 111 -4.86 -8.82 -5.73
C SER A 111 -4.48 -8.77 -7.20
N ASP A 112 -5.22 -9.52 -8.02
CA ASP A 112 -5.17 -9.31 -9.46
C ASP A 112 -5.77 -7.94 -9.80
N TYR A 113 -5.40 -7.40 -10.96
CA TYR A 113 -5.84 -6.08 -11.43
C TYR A 113 -7.38 -5.90 -11.48
N LYS A 114 -8.14 -7.00 -11.37
CA LYS A 114 -9.60 -7.06 -11.51
C LYS A 114 -10.38 -7.02 -10.20
N SER A 115 -9.79 -7.27 -9.03
CA SER A 115 -10.57 -7.36 -7.78
C SER A 115 -10.66 -5.99 -7.10
N ASP A 116 -11.85 -5.38 -7.10
CA ASP A 116 -12.00 -3.97 -6.71
C ASP A 116 -12.02 -3.73 -5.19
N LEU A 117 -12.36 -4.71 -4.34
CA LEU A 117 -12.30 -4.57 -2.87
C LEU A 117 -11.84 -5.88 -2.21
N LYS A 118 -10.94 -5.80 -1.24
CA LYS A 118 -10.62 -6.89 -0.32
C LYS A 118 -10.62 -6.39 1.11
N ILE A 119 -11.10 -7.21 2.04
CA ILE A 119 -11.16 -6.95 3.48
C ILE A 119 -10.37 -8.05 4.18
N ILE A 120 -9.57 -7.68 5.18
CA ILE A 120 -8.78 -8.59 5.99
C ILE A 120 -8.94 -8.18 7.44
N ASP A 121 -9.47 -9.10 8.24
CA ASP A 121 -9.48 -8.96 9.69
C ASP A 121 -8.13 -9.38 10.26
N LEU A 122 -7.63 -8.56 11.16
CA LEU A 122 -6.38 -8.74 11.87
C LEU A 122 -6.67 -9.08 13.33
N THR A 123 -5.66 -9.61 14.00
CA THR A 123 -5.70 -9.79 15.46
C THR A 123 -5.84 -8.42 16.17
N ASN A 124 -6.51 -8.42 17.33
CA ASN A 124 -6.84 -7.22 18.13
C ASN A 124 -7.89 -6.27 17.51
N GLY A 125 -8.75 -6.80 16.63
CA GLY A 125 -9.90 -6.06 16.10
C GLY A 125 -9.58 -5.07 14.99
N TYR A 126 -8.32 -4.96 14.53
CA TYR A 126 -8.04 -4.14 13.35
C TYR A 126 -8.59 -4.82 12.09
N THR A 127 -9.19 -4.05 11.18
CA THR A 127 -9.59 -4.51 9.84
C THR A 127 -8.90 -3.63 8.81
N ILE A 128 -8.34 -4.23 7.77
CA ILE A 128 -7.83 -3.49 6.61
C ILE A 128 -8.66 -3.84 5.40
N SER A 129 -9.22 -2.81 4.78
CA SER A 129 -9.77 -2.93 3.43
C SER A 129 -8.90 -2.20 2.43
N TYR A 130 -8.90 -2.65 1.19
CA TYR A 130 -8.19 -1.95 0.13
C TYR A 130 -8.88 -2.12 -1.20
N LYS A 131 -8.84 -1.03 -1.98
CA LYS A 131 -9.47 -0.93 -3.28
C LYS A 131 -8.66 -0.11 -4.26
N ARG A 132 -9.02 -0.27 -5.52
CA ARG A 132 -8.53 0.51 -6.64
C ARG A 132 -9.65 1.41 -7.12
N TYR A 133 -9.32 2.62 -7.55
CA TYR A 133 -10.25 3.47 -8.30
C TYR A 133 -9.67 3.78 -9.67
N LYS A 134 -10.48 3.59 -10.70
CA LYS A 134 -10.12 3.96 -12.07
C LYS A 134 -10.03 5.49 -12.15
N THR A 135 -8.83 6.00 -12.39
CA THR A 135 -8.61 7.41 -12.73
C THR A 135 -8.43 7.54 -14.25
N TYR A 136 -8.43 8.76 -14.77
CA TYR A 136 -8.30 9.05 -16.22
C TYR A 136 -7.00 8.54 -16.89
N GLY A 137 -6.11 7.79 -16.21
CA GLY A 137 -4.99 7.16 -16.90
C GLY A 137 -4.06 6.25 -16.10
N CYS A 138 -4.16 6.17 -14.77
CA CYS A 138 -3.30 5.31 -13.95
C CYS A 138 -4.03 5.04 -12.63
N ASP A 139 -4.75 3.92 -12.52
CA ASP A 139 -5.58 3.64 -11.34
C ASP A 139 -4.87 3.94 -10.01
N ASP A 140 -5.55 4.64 -9.11
CA ASP A 140 -5.08 4.92 -7.76
C ASP A 140 -5.49 3.80 -6.81
N ILE A 141 -4.71 3.61 -5.75
CA ILE A 141 -4.93 2.57 -4.75
C ILE A 141 -5.24 3.26 -3.42
N GLU A 142 -6.28 2.78 -2.73
CA GLU A 142 -6.64 3.23 -1.39
C GLU A 142 -6.63 2.05 -0.43
N TYR A 143 -5.90 2.20 0.66
CA TYR A 143 -5.93 1.31 1.81
C TYR A 143 -6.68 2.02 2.94
N VAL A 144 -7.64 1.36 3.54
CA VAL A 144 -8.42 1.88 4.67
C VAL A 144 -8.18 0.96 5.85
N LEU A 145 -7.52 1.48 6.87
CA LEU A 145 -7.33 0.81 8.15
C LEU A 145 -8.44 1.24 9.10
N TYR A 146 -9.06 0.27 9.76
CA TYR A 146 -10.11 0.46 10.75
C TYR A 146 -9.76 -0.30 12.02
N ARG A 147 -10.18 0.23 13.17
CA ARG A 147 -10.27 -0.52 14.43
C ARG A 147 -11.55 -0.08 15.13
N PRO A 148 -12.44 -1.00 15.51
CA PRO A 148 -13.53 -0.69 16.41
C PRO A 148 -12.95 -0.10 17.68
N VAL A 149 -13.50 1.03 18.14
CA VAL A 149 -13.27 1.47 19.51
C VAL A 149 -13.93 0.41 20.39
N GLU A 150 -13.17 -0.25 21.28
CA GLU A 150 -13.78 -1.14 22.26
C GLU A 150 -14.78 -0.30 23.09
N PRO A 151 -16.04 -0.75 23.24
CA PRO A 151 -16.96 -0.08 24.14
C PRO A 151 -16.38 -0.09 25.57
N PRO A 152 -16.59 0.99 26.35
CA PRO A 152 -16.08 1.12 27.71
C PRO A 152 -16.62 0.05 28.67
#